data_AF-A0A9D5Z1C0-F1
#
_entry.id   AF-A0A9D5Z1C0-F1
#
_cell.length_a   1.000
_cell.length_b   1.000
_cell.length_c   1.000
_cell.angle_alpha   90.00
_cell.angle_beta   90.00
_cell.angle_gamma   90.00
#
_symmetry.space_group_name_H-M   'P 1'
#
loop_
_entity.id
_entity.type
_entity.pdbx_description
1 polymer ?
#
loop_
_entity_poly.entity_id
_entity_poly.type
_entity_poly.pdbx_seq_one_letter_code
_entity_poly.pdbx_strand_id
1 'polypeptide(L)'
;MKRPVRRRAGLALAASALVIALLVSCAVRDDAEAPAAGPVGVQVAETLAVSTGETIAVEDVGRLPAGQRAYVLPDATRVVVATAEPLPRAVRAYVQGQVDHVIQDPGVPGRITTNRSLIVDTAQGIANRVGVQTGKRIVFVYPLIGGCPASSEPYRGWAHTAVTLYDTFPCDVLPTREEAEARVAETVAAQPDPERYEVFVHQE
;
A
#
# COMPACT_ATOMS: atom_id res chain seq x y z
N MET A 1 50.05 -26.01 -10.88
CA MET A 1 49.49 -26.89 -9.83
C MET A 1 48.24 -27.58 -10.36
N LYS A 2 48.11 -28.89 -10.12
CA LYS A 2 47.03 -29.78 -10.59
C LYS A 2 45.88 -29.82 -9.56
N ARG A 3 44.62 -29.65 -10.04
CA ARG A 3 43.28 -30.22 -9.68
C ARG A 3 42.99 -30.72 -8.23
N PRO A 4 41.72 -30.63 -7.71
CA PRO A 4 40.58 -31.26 -8.38
C PRO A 4 39.17 -30.64 -8.28
N VAL A 5 38.38 -31.17 -9.22
CA VAL A 5 36.92 -31.18 -9.42
C VAL A 5 36.15 -31.65 -8.18
N ARG A 6 34.99 -31.05 -7.92
CA ARG A 6 33.86 -31.75 -7.28
C ARG A 6 32.59 -31.61 -8.11
N ARG A 7 32.19 -32.74 -8.70
CA ARG A 7 30.83 -33.04 -9.16
C ARG A 7 29.92 -33.20 -7.94
N ARG A 8 28.65 -32.81 -8.09
CA ARG A 8 27.42 -33.46 -7.55
C ARG A 8 26.25 -32.79 -8.30
N ALA A 9 25.64 -33.47 -9.28
CA ALA A 9 24.38 -34.22 -9.12
C ALA A 9 23.29 -33.27 -8.58
N GLY A 10 22.31 -32.80 -9.36
CA GLY A 10 21.44 -33.57 -10.23
C GLY A 10 20.28 -34.11 -9.40
N LEU A 11 19.16 -33.37 -9.34
CA LEU A 11 17.86 -33.91 -8.96
C LEU A 11 16.76 -33.02 -9.53
N ALA A 12 15.97 -33.63 -10.41
CA ALA A 12 14.85 -33.05 -11.11
C ALA A 12 13.56 -33.19 -10.29
N LEU A 13 12.54 -32.43 -10.73
CA LEU A 13 11.11 -32.78 -10.73
C LEU A 13 10.43 -33.13 -9.39
N ALA A 14 9.48 -32.29 -8.99
CA ALA A 14 8.14 -32.77 -8.59
C ALA A 14 7.13 -31.61 -8.62
N ALA A 15 6.31 -31.58 -9.66
CA ALA A 15 5.01 -30.92 -9.64
C ALA A 15 4.14 -31.62 -8.60
N SER A 16 3.59 -30.86 -7.64
CA SER A 16 2.61 -31.38 -6.68
C SER A 16 1.23 -30.86 -7.07
N ALA A 17 0.59 -31.57 -7.99
CA ALA A 17 -0.86 -31.55 -8.13
C ALA A 17 -1.43 -32.38 -6.97
N LEU A 18 -2.02 -31.72 -5.97
CA LEU A 18 -2.72 -32.43 -4.90
C LEU A 18 -4.18 -32.62 -5.30
N VAL A 19 -4.43 -33.78 -5.89
CA VAL A 19 -5.74 -34.44 -5.94
C VAL A 19 -6.08 -34.86 -4.51
N ILE A 20 -7.17 -34.34 -3.93
CA ILE A 20 -7.78 -34.98 -2.76
C ILE A 20 -8.94 -35.83 -3.26
N ALA A 21 -8.72 -37.13 -3.11
CA ALA A 21 -9.55 -38.23 -3.53
C ALA A 21 -10.85 -38.33 -2.72
N LEU A 22 -11.87 -38.84 -3.42
CA LEU A 22 -13.08 -39.41 -2.84
C LEU A 22 -12.72 -40.47 -1.79
N LEU A 23 -13.32 -40.36 -0.60
CA LEU A 23 -13.50 -41.49 0.30
C LEU A 23 -14.96 -41.92 0.26
N VAL A 24 -15.21 -42.97 -0.53
CA VAL A 24 -16.31 -43.91 -0.31
C VAL A 24 -15.87 -44.86 0.80
N SER A 25 -16.61 -44.92 1.90
CA SER A 25 -16.58 -46.05 2.82
C SER A 25 -18.01 -46.45 3.17
N CYS A 26 -18.32 -47.70 2.85
CA CYS A 26 -19.58 -48.37 3.15
C CYS A 26 -19.60 -48.82 4.61
N ALA A 27 -20.74 -48.61 5.29
CA ALA A 27 -21.53 -49.64 5.98
C ALA A 27 -22.36 -49.02 7.11
N VAL A 28 -23.69 -49.04 6.95
CA VAL A 28 -24.66 -49.74 7.80
C VAL A 28 -26.01 -49.57 7.10
N ARG A 29 -26.67 -50.69 6.80
CA ARG A 29 -28.09 -50.72 6.42
C ARG A 29 -28.89 -50.56 7.71
N ASP A 30 -29.64 -49.48 7.80
CA ASP A 30 -30.84 -49.40 8.62
C ASP A 30 -31.88 -48.63 7.81
N ASP A 31 -33.04 -49.24 7.59
CA ASP A 31 -34.13 -48.69 6.78
C ASP A 31 -34.78 -47.52 7.54
N ALA A 32 -34.36 -46.30 7.22
CA ALA A 32 -35.11 -45.09 7.56
C ALA A 32 -34.96 -44.07 6.42
N GLU A 33 -36.07 -43.82 5.72
CA GLU A 33 -36.18 -42.87 4.63
C GLU A 33 -35.93 -41.44 5.15
N ALA A 34 -34.67 -40.99 5.04
CA ALA A 34 -34.27 -39.62 5.27
C ALA A 34 -34.45 -38.81 3.98
N PRO A 35 -34.99 -37.57 4.05
CA PRO A 35 -35.22 -36.76 2.86
C PRO A 35 -33.89 -36.49 2.15
N ALA A 36 -33.87 -36.74 0.84
CA ALA A 36 -32.72 -36.51 -0.02
C ALA A 36 -32.13 -35.13 0.23
N ALA A 37 -30.93 -35.08 0.81
CA ALA A 37 -30.12 -33.87 0.86
C ALA A 37 -29.82 -33.48 -0.58
N GLY A 38 -30.54 -32.46 -1.07
CA GLY A 38 -30.26 -31.86 -2.36
C GLY A 38 -28.80 -31.42 -2.43
N PRO A 39 -28.21 -31.36 -3.64
CA PRO A 39 -26.85 -30.89 -3.81
C PRO A 39 -26.74 -29.49 -3.17
N VAL A 40 -25.87 -29.34 -2.17
CA VAL A 40 -25.47 -28.04 -1.64
C VAL A 40 -24.73 -27.35 -2.77
N GLY A 41 -25.48 -26.59 -3.57
CA GLY A 41 -24.91 -25.72 -4.58
C GLY A 41 -23.98 -24.76 -3.85
N VAL A 42 -22.68 -24.87 -4.12
CA VAL A 42 -21.72 -23.83 -3.76
C VAL A 42 -22.14 -22.62 -4.59
N GLN A 43 -22.96 -21.75 -4.01
CA GLN A 43 -23.25 -20.46 -4.61
C GLN A 43 -21.97 -19.66 -4.53
N VAL A 44 -21.22 -19.65 -5.64
CA VAL A 44 -20.14 -18.71 -5.85
C VAL A 44 -20.79 -17.34 -5.78
N ALA A 45 -20.55 -16.61 -4.69
CA ALA A 45 -21.09 -15.27 -4.52
C ALA A 45 -20.72 -14.44 -5.75
N GLU A 46 -21.73 -13.87 -6.40
CA GLU A 46 -21.53 -13.12 -7.62
C GLU A 46 -20.66 -11.90 -7.32
N THR A 47 -19.52 -11.83 -8.02
CA THR A 47 -18.57 -10.71 -7.95
C THR A 47 -19.31 -9.42 -8.26
N LEU A 48 -19.10 -8.41 -7.43
CA LEU A 48 -19.76 -7.13 -7.58
C LEU A 48 -19.17 -6.36 -8.78
N ALA A 49 -20.04 -5.86 -9.65
CA ALA A 49 -19.65 -4.97 -10.74
C ALA A 49 -19.51 -3.53 -10.21
N VAL A 50 -18.29 -3.14 -9.81
CA VAL A 50 -17.96 -1.79 -9.32
C VAL A 50 -16.67 -1.27 -9.92
N SER A 51 -16.60 0.05 -10.03
CA SER A 51 -15.45 0.79 -10.55
C SER A 51 -14.62 1.43 -9.43
N THR A 52 -13.34 1.70 -9.71
CA THR A 52 -12.48 2.49 -8.81
C THR A 52 -13.10 3.85 -8.53
N GLY A 53 -13.18 4.21 -7.25
CA GLY A 53 -13.76 5.47 -6.77
C GLY A 53 -15.23 5.39 -6.39
N GLU A 54 -15.93 4.29 -6.71
CA GLU A 54 -17.29 4.07 -6.24
C GLU A 54 -17.34 3.79 -4.74
N THR A 55 -18.44 4.17 -4.11
CA THR A 55 -18.70 3.87 -2.70
C THR A 55 -19.52 2.60 -2.59
N ILE A 56 -19.17 1.73 -1.64
CA ILE A 56 -19.86 0.44 -1.42
C ILE A 56 -20.31 0.27 0.03
N ALA A 57 -21.28 -0.62 0.22
CA ALA A 57 -21.73 -1.04 1.55
C ALA A 57 -20.70 -1.98 2.22
N VAL A 58 -20.83 -2.23 3.53
CA VAL A 58 -19.87 -3.06 4.28
C VAL A 58 -19.97 -4.53 3.90
N GLU A 59 -21.19 -5.00 3.63
CA GLU A 59 -21.53 -6.34 3.19
C GLU A 59 -20.95 -6.69 1.82
N ASP A 60 -20.65 -5.69 1.00
CA ASP A 60 -20.15 -5.83 -0.37
C ASP A 60 -18.63 -5.95 -0.47
N VAL A 61 -17.89 -5.67 0.62
CA VAL A 61 -16.42 -5.70 0.63
C VAL A 61 -15.88 -7.08 0.24
N GLY A 62 -16.53 -8.16 0.69
CA GLY A 62 -16.12 -9.53 0.38
C GLY A 62 -16.41 -9.97 -1.06
N ARG A 63 -17.16 -9.16 -1.82
CA ARG A 63 -17.60 -9.44 -3.19
C ARG A 63 -16.79 -8.65 -4.24
N LEU A 64 -15.81 -7.87 -3.80
CA LEU A 64 -14.99 -7.07 -4.71
C LEU A 64 -14.20 -7.94 -5.71
N PRO A 65 -14.07 -7.50 -6.97
CA PRO A 65 -13.19 -8.13 -7.94
C PRO A 65 -11.74 -8.27 -7.43
N ALA A 66 -11.05 -9.29 -7.92
CA ALA A 66 -9.63 -9.46 -7.64
C ALA A 66 -8.83 -8.21 -8.05
N GLY A 67 -7.91 -7.77 -7.19
CA GLY A 67 -7.11 -6.56 -7.40
C GLY A 67 -7.77 -5.25 -6.96
N GLN A 68 -9.04 -5.29 -6.55
CA GLN A 68 -9.72 -4.17 -5.89
C GLN A 68 -9.76 -4.35 -4.37
N ARG A 69 -9.82 -3.22 -3.66
CA ARG A 69 -9.90 -3.14 -2.20
C ARG A 69 -10.88 -2.04 -1.80
N ALA A 70 -11.41 -2.12 -0.58
CA ALA A 70 -12.17 -1.03 0.01
C ALA A 70 -11.25 -0.19 0.90
N TYR A 71 -11.04 1.08 0.53
CA TYR A 71 -10.41 2.07 1.40
C TYR A 71 -11.46 2.68 2.33
N VAL A 72 -11.19 2.70 3.63
CA VAL A 72 -12.13 3.24 4.63
C VAL A 72 -11.73 4.66 5.01
N LEU A 73 -12.59 5.62 4.68
CA LEU A 73 -12.45 7.02 5.09
C LEU A 73 -12.86 7.21 6.57
N PRO A 74 -12.51 8.36 7.20
CA PRO A 74 -12.81 8.61 8.63
C PRO A 74 -14.29 8.59 8.99
N ASP A 75 -15.16 8.96 8.05
CA ASP A 75 -16.62 8.93 8.17
C ASP A 75 -17.21 7.52 7.96
N ALA A 76 -16.35 6.50 7.91
CA ALA A 76 -16.66 5.10 7.61
C ALA A 76 -17.13 4.82 6.17
N THR A 77 -17.07 5.83 5.28
CA THR A 77 -17.31 5.63 3.84
C THR A 77 -16.26 4.69 3.25
N ARG A 78 -16.70 3.68 2.49
CA ARG A 78 -15.85 2.69 1.83
C ARG A 78 -15.75 2.98 0.35
N VAL A 79 -14.57 3.41 -0.09
CA VAL A 79 -14.30 3.74 -1.49
C VAL A 79 -13.51 2.60 -2.14
N VAL A 80 -13.95 2.13 -3.30
CA VAL A 80 -13.24 1.12 -4.08
C VAL A 80 -11.94 1.71 -4.61
N VAL A 81 -10.84 1.00 -4.41
CA VAL A 81 -9.51 1.34 -4.94
C VAL A 81 -8.92 0.15 -5.67
N ALA A 82 -8.23 0.39 -6.79
CA ALA A 82 -7.49 -0.63 -7.51
C ALA A 82 -5.98 -0.31 -7.46
N THR A 83 -5.15 -1.31 -7.21
CA THR A 83 -3.69 -1.11 -7.07
C THR A 83 -3.04 -0.58 -8.35
N ALA A 84 -3.58 -0.95 -9.52
CA ALA A 84 -3.05 -0.53 -10.82
C ALA A 84 -3.59 0.82 -11.33
N GLU A 85 -4.58 1.40 -10.65
CA GLU A 85 -5.21 2.67 -11.06
C GLU A 85 -4.84 3.79 -10.10
N PRO A 86 -4.85 5.07 -10.51
CA PRO A 86 -4.64 6.18 -9.59
C PRO A 86 -5.64 6.15 -8.43
N LEU A 87 -5.22 6.62 -7.26
CA LEU A 87 -6.11 6.75 -6.12
C LEU A 87 -7.30 7.65 -6.47
N PRO A 88 -8.54 7.26 -6.08
CA PRO A 88 -9.71 8.10 -6.28
C PRO A 88 -9.57 9.46 -5.62
N ARG A 89 -10.21 10.49 -6.19
CA ARG A 89 -10.13 11.87 -5.70
C ARG A 89 -10.42 12.02 -4.20
N ALA A 90 -11.45 11.33 -3.69
CA ALA A 90 -11.82 11.41 -2.27
C ALA A 90 -10.70 10.85 -1.36
N VAL A 91 -10.11 9.71 -1.73
CA VAL A 91 -8.99 9.10 -1.01
C VAL A 91 -7.76 10.00 -1.10
N ARG A 92 -7.44 10.53 -2.30
CA ARG A 92 -6.32 11.46 -2.48
C ARG A 92 -6.46 12.70 -1.61
N ALA A 93 -7.64 13.32 -1.59
CA ALA A 93 -7.90 14.52 -0.79
C ALA A 93 -7.72 14.23 0.71
N TYR A 94 -8.20 13.08 1.19
CA TYR A 94 -8.01 12.69 2.58
C TYR A 94 -6.54 12.43 2.94
N VAL A 95 -5.80 11.72 2.09
CA VAL A 95 -4.36 11.46 2.32
C VAL A 95 -3.56 12.76 2.27
N GLN A 96 -3.83 13.64 1.30
CA GLN A 96 -3.21 14.97 1.23
C GLN A 96 -3.46 15.76 2.51
N GLY A 97 -4.70 15.79 3.02
CA GLY A 97 -5.02 16.49 4.27
C GLY A 97 -4.25 15.97 5.49
N GLN A 98 -3.97 14.66 5.55
CA GLN A 98 -3.12 14.10 6.61
C GLN A 98 -1.66 14.58 6.48
N VAL A 99 -1.11 14.59 5.26
CA VAL A 99 0.26 15.09 4.98
C VAL A 99 0.38 16.54 5.39
N ASP A 100 -0.56 17.37 4.96
CA ASP A 100 -0.56 18.80 5.26
C ASP A 100 -0.64 19.04 6.77
N HIS A 101 -1.40 18.23 7.51
CA HIS A 101 -1.49 18.32 8.96
C HIS A 101 -0.17 17.93 9.67
N VAL A 102 0.52 16.88 9.21
CA VAL A 102 1.78 16.40 9.82
C VAL A 102 2.90 17.43 9.77
N ILE A 103 2.92 18.24 8.72
CA ILE A 103 3.97 19.24 8.50
C ILE A 103 3.79 20.45 9.44
N GLN A 104 2.61 20.63 10.02
CA GLN A 104 2.31 21.79 10.88
C GLN A 104 2.91 21.65 12.28
N ASP A 105 3.28 22.79 12.86
CA ASP A 105 3.64 22.91 14.26
C ASP A 105 2.40 22.70 15.14
N PRO A 106 2.41 21.74 16.08
CA PRO A 106 1.27 21.46 16.93
C PRO A 106 0.82 22.64 17.80
N GLY A 107 1.74 23.56 18.12
CA GLY A 107 1.49 24.72 18.96
C GLY A 107 1.18 26.00 18.18
N VAL A 108 1.44 26.04 16.87
CA VAL A 108 1.24 27.24 16.06
C VAL A 108 0.62 26.91 14.70
N PRO A 109 -0.70 27.10 14.54
CA PRO A 109 -1.39 26.88 13.27
C PRO A 109 -0.75 27.66 12.12
N GLY A 110 -0.58 27.01 10.97
CA GLY A 110 -0.03 27.61 9.75
C GLY A 110 1.50 27.69 9.72
N ARG A 111 2.21 27.25 10.76
CA ARG A 111 3.68 27.17 10.75
C ARG A 111 4.12 25.74 10.51
N ILE A 112 5.14 25.57 9.68
CA ILE A 112 5.81 24.28 9.52
C ILE A 112 6.61 23.97 10.79
N THR A 113 6.52 22.75 11.30
CA THR A 113 7.31 22.31 12.46
C THR A 113 8.79 22.18 12.09
N THR A 114 9.69 22.51 13.03
CA THR A 114 11.13 22.26 12.89
C THR A 114 11.53 20.85 13.33
N ASN A 115 10.59 20.07 13.87
CA ASN A 115 10.86 18.70 14.32
C ASN A 115 10.80 17.73 13.14
N ARG A 116 11.93 17.58 12.45
CA ARG A 116 12.07 16.63 11.32
C ARG A 116 11.65 15.21 11.68
N SER A 117 12.04 14.70 12.85
CA SER A 117 11.73 13.32 13.24
C SER A 117 10.22 13.10 13.35
N LEU A 118 9.49 14.07 13.93
CA LEU A 118 8.03 14.01 14.01
C LEU A 118 7.37 13.93 12.62
N ILE A 119 7.86 14.74 11.67
CA ILE A 119 7.36 14.74 10.29
C ILE A 119 7.63 13.36 9.67
N VAL A 120 8.88 12.89 9.71
CA VAL A 120 9.30 11.64 9.07
C VAL A 120 8.52 10.45 9.61
N ASP A 121 8.47 10.29 10.94
CA ASP A 121 7.84 9.13 11.57
C ASP A 121 6.32 9.10 11.29
N THR A 122 5.67 10.25 11.36
CA THR A 122 4.22 10.33 11.12
C THR A 122 3.89 10.15 9.64
N ALA A 123 4.67 10.78 8.75
CA ALA A 123 4.54 10.63 7.31
C ALA A 123 4.75 9.16 6.88
N GLN A 124 5.77 8.48 7.40
CA GLN A 124 5.97 7.04 7.15
C GLN A 124 4.82 6.19 7.68
N GLY A 125 4.28 6.52 8.86
CA GLY A 125 3.12 5.83 9.43
C GLY A 125 1.86 5.97 8.57
N ILE A 126 1.60 7.16 8.02
CA ILE A 126 0.49 7.39 7.07
C ILE A 126 0.75 6.62 5.78
N ALA A 127 1.94 6.75 5.19
CA ALA A 127 2.31 6.09 3.95
C ALA A 127 2.13 4.56 4.05
N ASN A 128 2.57 3.96 5.15
CA ASN A 128 2.40 2.53 5.41
C ASN A 128 0.92 2.13 5.55
N ARG A 129 0.13 2.88 6.32
CA ARG A 129 -1.30 2.61 6.51
C ARG A 129 -2.07 2.66 5.19
N VAL A 130 -1.85 3.72 4.40
CA VAL A 130 -2.47 3.89 3.08
C VAL A 130 -1.99 2.80 2.13
N GLY A 131 -0.69 2.47 2.14
CA GLY A 131 -0.13 1.44 1.29
C GLY A 131 -0.70 0.05 1.56
N VAL A 132 -0.89 -0.32 2.83
CA VAL A 132 -1.54 -1.59 3.20
C VAL A 132 -2.99 -1.65 2.70
N GLN A 133 -3.74 -0.55 2.78
CA GLN A 133 -5.16 -0.53 2.36
C GLN A 133 -5.35 -0.48 0.85
N THR A 134 -4.40 0.09 0.11
CA THR A 134 -4.56 0.38 -1.34
C THR A 134 -3.67 -0.52 -2.21
N GLY A 135 -2.64 -1.13 -1.64
CA GLY A 135 -1.56 -1.78 -2.40
C GLY A 135 -0.61 -0.80 -3.09
N LYS A 136 -0.78 0.52 -2.88
CA LYS A 136 0.10 1.57 -3.41
C LYS A 136 1.33 1.78 -2.54
N ARG A 137 2.35 2.39 -3.13
CA ARG A 137 3.53 2.92 -2.46
C ARG A 137 3.39 4.44 -2.39
N ILE A 138 3.40 5.00 -1.18
CA ILE A 138 3.11 6.43 -0.99
C ILE A 138 4.40 7.20 -0.77
N VAL A 139 4.61 8.27 -1.55
CA VAL A 139 5.69 9.22 -1.38
C VAL A 139 5.09 10.57 -0.99
N PHE A 140 5.62 11.18 0.05
CA PHE A 140 5.31 12.55 0.42
C PHE A 140 6.49 13.45 0.13
N VAL A 141 6.25 14.59 -0.51
CA VAL A 141 7.20 15.69 -0.71
C VAL A 141 6.76 16.86 0.15
N TYR A 142 7.64 17.32 1.04
CA TYR A 142 7.29 18.27 2.09
C TYR A 142 8.44 19.23 2.42
N PRO A 143 8.14 20.46 2.87
CA PRO A 143 9.17 21.39 3.31
C PRO A 143 9.72 20.97 4.68
N LEU A 144 10.98 21.28 4.91
CA LEU A 144 11.66 21.21 6.19
C LEU A 144 12.23 22.58 6.54
N ILE A 145 12.05 22.99 7.79
CA ILE A 145 12.70 24.17 8.36
C ILE A 145 13.70 23.68 9.41
N GLY A 146 14.96 24.08 9.28
CA GLY A 146 16.01 23.70 10.22
C GLY A 146 17.02 24.82 10.44
N GLY A 147 17.77 24.71 11.53
CA GLY A 147 18.92 25.54 11.85
C GLY A 147 19.83 24.80 12.83
N CYS A 148 21.13 24.76 12.56
CA CYS A 148 22.13 24.19 13.46
C CYS A 148 23.41 25.05 13.44
N PRO A 149 23.86 25.61 14.57
CA PRO A 149 23.23 25.59 15.91
C PRO A 149 21.88 26.34 15.92
N ALA A 150 21.11 26.27 17.01
CA ALA A 150 19.80 26.95 17.12
C ALA A 150 19.83 28.47 16.83
N SER A 151 21.02 29.08 16.84
CA SER A 151 21.27 30.49 16.49
C SER A 151 21.61 30.73 15.01
N SER A 152 21.69 29.70 14.17
CA SER A 152 21.89 29.87 12.74
C SER A 152 20.62 30.41 12.08
N GLU A 153 20.78 31.09 10.95
CA GLU A 153 19.61 31.41 10.13
C GLU A 153 18.85 30.13 9.78
N PRO A 154 17.52 30.12 9.94
CA PRO A 154 16.73 28.97 9.55
C PRO A 154 16.80 28.80 8.04
N TYR A 155 17.22 27.63 7.58
CA TYR A 155 17.12 27.26 6.18
C TYR A 155 15.79 26.55 5.94
N ARG A 156 15.17 26.88 4.81
CA ARG A 156 14.03 26.13 4.26
C ARG A 156 14.56 25.24 3.15
N GLY A 157 14.26 23.96 3.23
CA GLY A 157 14.50 23.00 2.15
C GLY A 157 13.30 22.09 1.95
N TRP A 158 13.41 21.17 1.02
CA TRP A 158 12.39 20.21 0.65
C TRP A 158 12.93 18.80 0.75
N ALA A 159 12.16 17.92 1.36
CA ALA A 159 12.49 16.53 1.54
C ALA A 159 11.36 15.64 1.02
N HIS A 160 11.64 14.35 0.93
CA HIS A 160 10.63 13.35 0.63
C HIS A 160 10.74 12.14 1.57
N THR A 161 9.64 11.42 1.77
CA THR A 161 9.68 10.15 2.51
C THR A 161 10.44 9.10 1.70
N ALA A 162 11.30 8.31 2.37
CA ALA A 162 11.78 7.07 1.79
C ALA A 162 10.63 6.05 1.74
N VAL A 163 10.43 5.41 0.59
CA VAL A 163 9.37 4.42 0.41
C VAL A 163 9.85 3.08 0.94
N THR A 164 9.38 2.72 2.13
CA THR A 164 9.47 1.36 2.68
C THR A 164 10.90 0.84 2.94
N LEU A 165 11.00 -0.22 3.73
CA LEU A 165 12.25 -0.83 4.21
C LEU A 165 13.15 -1.43 3.11
N TYR A 166 12.79 -1.29 1.82
CA TYR A 166 13.46 -1.96 0.70
C TYR A 166 13.83 -1.03 -0.47
N ASP A 167 13.21 0.15 -0.61
CA ASP A 167 13.54 1.12 -1.65
C ASP A 167 14.29 2.29 -1.00
N THR A 168 15.62 2.26 -1.06
CA THR A 168 16.47 3.30 -0.46
C THR A 168 16.41 4.58 -1.30
N PHE A 169 15.53 5.51 -0.91
CA PHE A 169 15.71 6.91 -1.28
C PHE A 169 16.84 7.50 -0.41
N PRO A 170 17.85 8.17 -0.99
CA PRO A 170 18.74 8.98 -0.18
C PRO A 170 17.89 10.06 0.51
N CYS A 171 18.03 10.20 1.83
CA CYS A 171 17.38 11.28 2.57
C CYS A 171 18.07 12.62 2.25
N ASP A 172 17.81 13.13 1.07
CA ASP A 172 18.35 14.40 0.60
C ASP A 172 17.38 15.53 0.94
N VAL A 173 17.91 16.65 1.43
CA VAL A 173 17.18 17.90 1.56
C VAL A 173 17.60 18.79 0.40
N LEU A 174 16.64 19.11 -0.46
CA LEU A 174 16.84 19.85 -1.68
C LEU A 174 16.43 21.32 -1.49
N PRO A 175 17.13 22.28 -2.12
CA PRO A 175 16.81 23.70 -2.01
C PRO A 175 15.37 24.06 -2.38
N THR A 176 14.81 23.45 -3.43
CA THR A 176 13.49 23.81 -3.98
C THR A 176 12.51 22.64 -4.01
N ARG A 177 11.21 22.99 -4.09
CA ARG A 177 10.12 22.02 -4.24
C ARG A 177 10.27 21.24 -5.53
N GLU A 178 10.57 21.95 -6.62
CA GLU A 178 10.69 21.42 -7.97
C GLU A 178 11.84 20.43 -8.07
N GLU A 179 12.97 20.71 -7.41
CA GLU A 179 14.08 19.76 -7.33
C GLU A 179 13.70 18.49 -6.57
N ALA A 180 12.95 18.61 -5.47
CA ALA A 180 12.45 17.47 -4.72
C ALA A 180 11.43 16.63 -5.52
N GLU A 181 10.50 17.28 -6.20
CA GLU A 181 9.55 16.61 -7.10
C GLU A 181 10.29 15.91 -8.25
N ALA A 182 11.26 16.57 -8.89
CA ALA A 182 12.06 16.00 -9.96
C ALA A 182 12.85 14.77 -9.50
N ARG A 183 13.47 14.82 -8.30
CA ARG A 183 14.17 13.68 -7.72
C ARG A 183 13.22 12.52 -7.45
N VAL A 184 12.03 12.79 -6.91
CA VAL A 184 11.02 11.74 -6.68
C VAL A 184 10.57 11.14 -8.00
N ALA A 185 10.29 11.96 -9.01
CA ALA A 185 9.87 11.49 -10.33
C ALA A 185 10.94 10.59 -10.98
N GLU A 186 12.21 10.99 -10.95
CA GLU A 186 13.34 10.18 -11.41
C GLU A 186 13.42 8.85 -10.66
N THR A 187 13.32 8.91 -9.33
CA THR A 187 13.44 7.71 -8.49
C THR A 187 12.27 6.76 -8.70
N VAL A 188 11.04 7.26 -8.86
CA VAL A 188 9.83 6.47 -9.15
C VAL A 188 9.94 5.83 -10.53
N ALA A 189 10.37 6.58 -11.55
CA ALA A 189 10.53 6.07 -12.91
C ALA A 189 11.57 4.94 -13.01
N ALA A 190 12.55 4.90 -12.10
CA ALA A 190 13.56 3.85 -12.02
C ALA A 190 13.08 2.55 -11.33
N GLN A 191 11.87 2.53 -10.76
CA GLN A 191 11.33 1.38 -10.04
C GLN A 191 10.77 0.31 -10.99
N PRO A 192 10.72 -0.96 -10.58
CA PRO A 192 10.12 -2.02 -11.40
C PRO A 192 8.62 -1.82 -11.69
N ASP A 193 7.88 -1.20 -10.75
CA ASP A 193 6.44 -0.96 -10.82
C ASP A 193 6.11 0.54 -10.56
N PRO A 194 6.48 1.47 -11.47
CA PRO A 194 6.31 2.92 -11.23
C PRO A 194 4.84 3.32 -11.02
N GLU A 195 3.89 2.62 -11.65
CA GLU A 195 2.44 2.86 -11.56
C GLU A 195 1.83 2.54 -10.17
N ARG A 196 2.59 1.83 -9.32
CA ARG A 196 2.21 1.57 -7.93
C ARG A 196 2.51 2.74 -7.01
N TYR A 197 3.25 3.74 -7.46
CA TYR A 197 3.61 4.89 -6.65
C TYR A 197 2.55 5.99 -6.73
N GLU A 198 2.29 6.62 -5.59
CA GLU A 198 1.44 7.80 -5.46
C GLU A 198 2.22 8.88 -4.74
N VAL A 199 2.40 10.01 -5.43
CA VAL A 199 3.13 11.15 -4.90
C VAL A 199 2.13 12.20 -4.42
N PHE A 200 2.30 12.64 -3.18
CA PHE A 200 1.60 13.79 -2.62
C PHE A 200 2.62 14.86 -2.29
N VAL A 201 2.32 16.07 -2.74
CA VAL A 201 3.19 17.22 -2.53
C VAL A 201 2.43 18.23 -1.69
N HIS A 202 3.06 18.67 -0.60
CA HIS A 202 2.52 19.74 0.22
C HIS A 202 2.29 21.00 -0.64
N GLN A 203 1.10 21.59 -0.53
CA GLN A 203 0.78 22.86 -1.17
C GLN A 203 0.95 23.99 -0.15
N GLU A 204 1.70 25.03 -0.50
CA GLU A 204 1.88 26.24 0.32
C GLU A 204 0.63 27.12 0.32
#